data_AF-A0A9D8S4P7-F1
#
_entry.id   AF-A0A9D8S4P7-F1
#
_cell.length_a   1.000
_cell.length_b   1.000
_cell.length_c   1.000
_cell.angle_alpha   90.00
_cell.angle_beta   90.00
_cell.angle_gamma   90.00
#
_symmetry.space_group_name_H-M   'P 1'
#
loop_
_entity.id
_entity.type
_entity.pdbx_description
1 polymer ?
#
loop_
_entity_poly.entity_id
_entity_poly.type
_entity_poly.pdbx_seq_one_letter_code
_entity_poly.pdbx_strand_id
1 'polypeptide(L)'
;MMFKFKKDKLTGYESVYAGKIKKRKTLKNGWHYLLLKDDSIVLFYDNLREVIVKNVKKVFEANDGKFMLTLKTGEKAVYDKSGKMLTLFDKQNELFFNGWYRVAEGNGLLLLYDASNEVVGKHLRKAEVFKDGRYYMSVEPKGESKNAGLFTPNKTKVFSCNDSDFKLLKNGWFISDGSLYDDTGTFFIGKEDGIELPLVYLIFIGFLMPKIRL
;
A
#
# COMPACT_ATOMS: atom_id res chain seq x y z
N MET A 1 -18.18 -8.40 -18.17
CA MET A 1 -17.98 -9.56 -19.08
C MET A 1 -17.09 -10.57 -18.34
N MET A 2 -17.65 -11.70 -17.91
CA MET A 2 -16.89 -12.78 -17.27
C MET A 2 -16.17 -13.54 -18.39
N PHE A 3 -14.87 -13.34 -18.55
CA PHE A 3 -14.08 -14.12 -19.51
C PHE A 3 -13.96 -15.55 -18.98
N LYS A 4 -14.81 -16.45 -19.49
CA LYS A 4 -14.71 -17.89 -19.23
C LYS A 4 -13.42 -18.39 -19.89
N PHE A 5 -12.41 -18.64 -19.07
CA PHE A 5 -11.19 -19.33 -19.49
C PHE A 5 -11.55 -20.69 -20.11
N LYS A 6 -11.03 -20.99 -21.31
CA LYS A 6 -11.12 -22.35 -21.86
C LYS A 6 -10.24 -23.27 -21.02
N LYS A 7 -10.84 -24.31 -20.44
CA LYS A 7 -10.21 -25.29 -19.54
C LYS A 7 -8.91 -25.88 -20.11
N ASP A 8 -8.85 -26.01 -21.43
CA ASP A 8 -7.74 -26.61 -22.20
C ASP A 8 -6.47 -25.75 -22.23
N LYS A 9 -6.55 -24.45 -21.91
CA LYS A 9 -5.40 -23.55 -21.90
C LYS A 9 -4.64 -23.59 -20.56
N LEU A 10 -5.36 -23.72 -19.45
CA LEU A 10 -4.76 -23.84 -18.11
C LEU A 10 -3.90 -25.12 -18.02
N THR A 11 -4.36 -26.20 -18.68
CA THR A 11 -3.68 -27.49 -18.72
C THR A 11 -2.31 -27.46 -19.40
N GLY A 12 -2.04 -26.48 -20.29
CA GLY A 12 -0.75 -26.34 -20.97
C GLY A 12 0.38 -25.86 -20.06
N TYR A 13 0.17 -24.80 -19.27
CA TYR A 13 1.17 -24.37 -18.29
C TYR A 13 1.29 -25.36 -17.14
N GLU A 14 0.16 -25.95 -16.72
CA GLU A 14 0.19 -26.96 -15.67
C GLU A 14 0.93 -28.24 -16.08
N SER A 15 0.93 -28.61 -17.36
CA SER A 15 1.71 -29.73 -17.86
C SER A 15 3.21 -29.40 -17.91
N VAL A 16 3.59 -28.19 -18.34
CA VAL A 16 5.00 -27.72 -18.34
C VAL A 16 5.60 -27.75 -16.93
N TYR A 17 4.84 -27.33 -15.93
CA TYR A 17 5.28 -27.30 -14.53
C TYR A 17 4.79 -28.50 -13.71
N ALA A 18 4.30 -29.55 -14.36
CA ALA A 18 3.78 -30.74 -13.69
C ALA A 18 4.82 -31.33 -12.72
N GLY A 19 4.36 -31.76 -11.55
CA GLY A 19 5.23 -32.28 -10.48
C GLY A 19 6.01 -31.21 -9.69
N LYS A 20 6.14 -29.98 -10.21
CA LYS A 20 6.80 -28.84 -9.55
C LYS A 20 5.82 -27.89 -8.88
N ILE A 21 4.53 -27.96 -9.19
CA ILE A 21 3.51 -27.08 -8.62
C ILE A 21 3.30 -27.39 -7.12
N LYS A 22 3.40 -26.35 -6.30
CA LYS A 22 3.09 -26.34 -4.87
C LYS A 22 1.69 -25.76 -4.60
N LYS A 23 1.30 -24.70 -5.30
CA LYS A 23 -0.02 -24.07 -5.16
C LYS A 23 -0.48 -23.40 -6.44
N ARG A 24 -1.80 -23.34 -6.64
CA ARG A 24 -2.47 -22.64 -7.73
C ARG A 24 -3.40 -21.57 -7.17
N LYS A 25 -3.51 -20.43 -7.84
CA LYS A 25 -4.53 -19.42 -7.51
C LYS A 25 -4.83 -18.53 -8.71
N THR A 26 -6.07 -18.07 -8.78
CA THR A 26 -6.53 -17.04 -9.70
C THR A 26 -6.75 -15.75 -8.92
N LEU A 27 -6.24 -14.65 -9.45
CA LEU A 27 -6.48 -13.29 -8.99
C LEU A 27 -7.83 -12.78 -9.54
N LYS A 28 -8.45 -11.82 -8.85
CA LYS A 28 -9.75 -11.24 -9.27
C LYS A 28 -9.66 -10.58 -10.64
N ASN A 29 -8.51 -10.02 -10.98
CA ASN A 29 -8.24 -9.42 -12.29
C ASN A 29 -8.08 -10.44 -13.43
N GLY A 30 -8.17 -11.75 -13.14
CA GLY A 30 -8.08 -12.85 -14.11
C GLY A 30 -6.66 -13.41 -14.32
N TRP A 31 -5.65 -12.87 -13.66
CA TRP A 31 -4.32 -13.48 -13.66
C TRP A 31 -4.32 -14.79 -12.90
N HIS A 32 -3.65 -15.79 -13.47
CA HIS A 32 -3.39 -17.05 -12.81
C HIS A 32 -1.95 -17.09 -12.34
N TYR A 33 -1.70 -17.70 -11.18
CA TYR A 33 -0.35 -17.99 -10.77
C TYR A 33 -0.17 -19.41 -10.25
N LEU A 34 0.97 -19.98 -10.61
CA LEU A 34 1.48 -21.23 -10.08
C LEU A 34 2.64 -20.88 -9.15
N LEU A 35 2.50 -21.22 -7.86
CA LEU A 35 3.63 -21.26 -6.95
C LEU A 35 4.27 -22.63 -7.09
N LEU A 36 5.56 -22.66 -7.42
CA LEU A 36 6.36 -23.84 -7.58
C LEU A 36 7.03 -24.24 -6.25
N LYS A 37 7.52 -25.48 -6.18
CA LYS A 37 8.18 -26.05 -4.98
C LYS A 37 9.49 -25.35 -4.63
N ASP A 38 10.16 -24.72 -5.59
CA ASP A 38 11.35 -23.87 -5.39
C ASP A 38 11.01 -22.43 -4.99
N ASP A 39 9.73 -22.16 -4.69
CA ASP A 39 9.15 -20.84 -4.39
C ASP A 39 9.29 -19.83 -5.53
N SER A 40 9.45 -20.29 -6.77
CA SER A 40 9.19 -19.48 -7.96
C SER A 40 7.68 -19.32 -8.18
N ILE A 41 7.26 -18.15 -8.65
CA ILE A 41 5.91 -17.92 -9.17
C ILE A 41 5.97 -17.75 -10.68
N VAL A 42 5.08 -18.47 -11.36
CA VAL A 42 4.76 -18.27 -12.77
C VAL A 42 3.38 -17.64 -12.84
N LEU A 43 3.32 -16.40 -13.32
CA LEU A 43 2.10 -15.63 -13.54
C LEU A 43 1.75 -15.62 -15.02
N PHE A 44 0.49 -15.85 -15.35
CA PHE A 44 0.02 -15.81 -16.73
C PHE A 44 -1.41 -15.29 -16.84
N TYR A 45 -1.67 -14.63 -17.96
CA TYR A 45 -2.97 -14.09 -18.34
C TYR A 45 -3.26 -14.44 -19.81
N ASP A 46 -4.34 -15.17 -20.03
CA ASP A 46 -4.86 -15.60 -21.36
C ASP A 46 -3.80 -16.16 -22.34
N ASN A 47 -2.74 -16.80 -21.82
CA ASN A 47 -1.58 -17.32 -22.58
C ASN A 47 -0.79 -16.27 -23.38
N LEU A 48 -0.90 -14.98 -23.06
CA LEU A 48 -0.25 -13.90 -23.81
C LEU A 48 1.01 -13.35 -23.13
N ARG A 49 1.13 -13.52 -21.82
CA ARG A 49 2.26 -13.01 -21.03
C ARG A 49 2.57 -13.97 -19.90
N GLU A 50 3.84 -14.34 -19.80
CA GLU A 50 4.39 -15.09 -18.68
C GLU A 50 5.33 -14.16 -17.89
N VAL A 51 5.10 -14.09 -16.58
CA VAL A 51 6.02 -13.42 -15.65
C VAL A 51 6.51 -14.47 -14.68
N ILE A 52 7.80 -14.80 -14.77
CA ILE A 52 8.45 -15.75 -13.88
C ILE A 52 9.27 -14.95 -12.87
N VAL A 53 8.99 -15.14 -11.59
CA VAL A 53 9.72 -14.51 -10.49
C VAL A 53 10.14 -15.57 -9.49
N LYS A 54 11.43 -15.58 -9.12
CA LYS A 54 11.97 -16.53 -8.15
C LYS A 54 11.79 -16.01 -6.72
N ASN A 55 11.79 -16.93 -5.74
CA ASN A 55 11.80 -16.62 -4.32
C ASN A 55 10.62 -15.76 -3.82
N VAL A 56 9.43 -15.95 -4.38
CA VAL A 56 8.24 -15.20 -3.98
C VAL A 56 7.68 -15.76 -2.68
N LYS A 57 7.54 -14.89 -1.68
CA LYS A 57 6.91 -15.20 -0.39
C LYS A 57 5.40 -15.01 -0.46
N LYS A 58 4.93 -13.96 -1.14
CA LYS A 58 3.52 -13.55 -1.12
C LYS A 58 3.13 -12.80 -2.39
N VAL A 59 1.85 -12.97 -2.77
CA VAL A 59 1.15 -12.14 -3.76
C VAL A 59 0.03 -11.39 -3.04
N PHE A 60 -0.04 -10.09 -3.24
CA PHE A 60 -1.12 -9.21 -2.80
C PHE A 60 -1.85 -8.63 -4.00
N GLU A 61 -3.17 -8.50 -3.92
CA GLU A 61 -4.00 -7.94 -4.99
C GLU A 61 -4.85 -6.80 -4.43
N ALA A 62 -4.79 -5.65 -5.10
CA ALA A 62 -5.59 -4.47 -4.78
C ALA A 62 -6.97 -4.54 -5.47
N ASN A 63 -7.90 -3.70 -5.02
CA ASN A 63 -9.28 -3.67 -5.52
C ASN A 63 -9.39 -3.24 -6.99
N ASP A 64 -8.43 -2.46 -7.49
CA ASP A 64 -8.38 -1.99 -8.88
C ASP A 64 -7.73 -3.01 -9.84
N GLY A 65 -7.33 -4.17 -9.32
CA GLY A 65 -6.70 -5.25 -10.07
C GLY A 65 -5.19 -5.09 -10.25
N LYS A 66 -4.54 -4.08 -9.66
CA LYS A 66 -3.08 -4.12 -9.49
C LYS A 66 -2.69 -5.23 -8.53
N PHE A 67 -1.48 -5.75 -8.67
CA PHE A 67 -0.96 -6.74 -7.74
C PHE A 67 0.51 -6.48 -7.41
N MET A 68 0.94 -6.99 -6.25
CA MET A 68 2.29 -6.84 -5.76
C MET A 68 2.86 -8.21 -5.41
N LEU A 69 4.09 -8.44 -5.86
CA LEU A 69 4.88 -9.61 -5.49
C LEU A 69 5.84 -9.21 -4.39
N THR A 70 5.93 -10.02 -3.34
CA THR A 70 6.88 -9.85 -2.24
C THR A 70 7.85 -11.01 -2.23
N LEU A 71 9.13 -10.74 -2.39
CA LEU A 71 10.19 -11.74 -2.30
C LEU A 71 10.43 -12.16 -0.85
N LYS A 72 11.09 -13.30 -0.64
CA LYS A 72 11.54 -13.75 0.69
C LYS A 72 12.48 -12.75 1.38
N THR A 73 13.25 -11.99 0.60
CA THR A 73 14.12 -10.89 1.05
C THR A 73 13.35 -9.67 1.57
N GLY A 74 12.03 -9.62 1.33
CA GLY A 74 11.16 -8.51 1.69
C GLY A 74 11.02 -7.44 0.60
N GLU A 75 11.78 -7.53 -0.48
CA GLU A 75 11.65 -6.65 -1.64
C GLU A 75 10.32 -6.88 -2.35
N LYS A 76 9.72 -5.80 -2.87
CA LYS A 76 8.41 -5.82 -3.47
C LYS A 76 8.42 -5.12 -4.83
N ALA A 77 7.66 -5.67 -5.76
CA ALA A 77 7.40 -5.04 -7.06
C ALA A 77 5.89 -4.97 -7.31
N VAL A 78 5.45 -3.83 -7.82
CA VAL A 78 4.04 -3.58 -8.17
C VAL A 78 3.86 -3.77 -9.66
N TYR A 79 2.74 -4.41 -10.02
CA TYR A 79 2.33 -4.69 -11.38
C TYR A 79 0.95 -4.09 -11.63
N ASP A 80 0.73 -3.58 -12.83
CA ASP A 80 -0.60 -3.17 -13.26
C ASP A 80 -1.49 -4.38 -13.54
N LYS A 81 -2.78 -4.12 -13.77
CA LYS A 81 -3.76 -5.18 -14.11
C LYS A 81 -3.43 -5.96 -15.39
N SER A 82 -2.57 -5.44 -16.25
CA SER A 82 -2.08 -6.08 -17.49
C SER A 82 -0.77 -6.86 -17.29
N GLY A 83 -0.27 -6.94 -16.06
CA GLY A 83 0.99 -7.59 -15.71
C GLY A 83 2.24 -6.80 -16.12
N LYS A 84 2.11 -5.53 -16.51
CA LYS A 84 3.27 -4.67 -16.71
C LYS A 84 3.83 -4.30 -15.33
N MET A 85 5.13 -4.52 -15.15
CA MET A 85 5.83 -4.10 -13.95
C MET A 85 5.88 -2.56 -13.90
N LEU A 86 5.35 -1.98 -12.82
CA LEU A 86 5.34 -0.54 -12.56
C LEU A 86 6.57 -0.10 -11.75
N THR A 87 7.14 -1.02 -10.95
CA THR A 87 8.28 -0.73 -10.07
C THR A 87 9.29 -1.86 -10.14
N LEU A 88 10.58 -1.54 -10.03
CA LEU A 88 11.59 -2.55 -9.71
C LEU A 88 11.36 -3.10 -8.29
N PHE A 89 12.01 -4.21 -7.96
CA PHE A 89 11.97 -4.77 -6.61
C PHE A 89 12.71 -3.87 -5.63
N ASP A 90 12.01 -3.41 -4.59
CA ASP A 90 12.59 -2.65 -3.48
C ASP A 90 11.80 -2.92 -2.19
N LYS A 91 12.45 -2.90 -1.02
CA LYS A 91 11.81 -3.17 0.28
C LYS A 91 10.79 -2.10 0.69
N GLN A 92 10.96 -0.87 0.22
CA GLN A 92 10.14 0.28 0.59
C GLN A 92 8.85 0.39 -0.23
N ASN A 93 8.82 -0.25 -1.41
CA ASN A 93 7.64 -0.30 -2.24
C ASN A 93 6.46 -0.88 -1.46
N GLU A 94 5.26 -0.37 -1.72
CA GLU A 94 4.04 -0.90 -1.14
C GLU A 94 2.86 -0.65 -2.09
N LEU A 95 2.01 -1.65 -2.26
CA LEU A 95 0.72 -1.52 -2.92
C LEU A 95 -0.37 -1.50 -1.87
N PHE A 96 -1.18 -0.45 -1.88
CA PHE A 96 -2.32 -0.29 -0.99
C PHE A 96 -3.57 -0.94 -1.59
N PHE A 97 -4.52 -1.31 -0.71
CA PHE A 97 -5.73 -2.05 -1.10
C PHE A 97 -6.62 -1.33 -2.11
N ASN A 98 -6.55 0.00 -2.19
CA ASN A 98 -7.32 0.84 -3.12
C ASN A 98 -6.58 1.10 -4.45
N GLY A 99 -5.45 0.44 -4.71
CA GLY A 99 -4.71 0.56 -5.96
C GLY A 99 -3.68 1.69 -6.00
N TRP A 100 -3.61 2.50 -4.94
CA TRP A 100 -2.50 3.43 -4.72
C TRP A 100 -1.25 2.64 -4.42
N TYR A 101 -0.09 3.22 -4.71
CA TYR A 101 1.17 2.58 -4.39
C TYR A 101 2.26 3.60 -4.12
N ARG A 102 3.21 3.23 -3.26
CA ARG A 102 4.42 4.01 -3.03
C ARG A 102 5.63 3.27 -3.59
N VAL A 103 6.62 4.04 -4.02
CA VAL A 103 7.82 3.52 -4.67
C VAL A 103 9.05 4.19 -4.07
N ALA A 104 10.14 3.43 -3.93
CA ALA A 104 11.44 4.01 -3.61
C ALA A 104 11.91 4.95 -4.73
N GLU A 105 12.31 6.17 -4.37
CA GLU A 105 12.93 7.16 -5.27
C GLU A 105 14.48 7.08 -5.22
N GLY A 106 15.02 6.31 -4.28
CA GLY A 106 16.44 6.32 -3.91
C GLY A 106 16.69 7.17 -2.66
N ASN A 107 17.87 7.01 -2.04
CA ASN A 107 18.29 7.76 -0.85
C ASN A 107 17.30 7.71 0.34
N GLY A 108 16.49 6.65 0.44
CA GLY A 108 15.47 6.50 1.48
C GLY A 108 14.21 7.36 1.29
N LEU A 109 14.06 8.01 0.13
CA LEU A 109 12.88 8.79 -0.21
C LEU A 109 11.87 7.98 -1.03
N LEU A 110 10.63 8.47 -1.05
CA LEU A 110 9.48 7.79 -1.65
C LEU A 110 8.73 8.71 -2.62
N LEU A 111 8.16 8.09 -3.64
CA LEU A 111 7.09 8.63 -4.48
C LEU A 111 5.76 7.99 -4.08
N LEU A 112 4.69 8.78 -4.07
CA LEU A 112 3.32 8.26 -3.88
C LEU A 112 2.53 8.45 -5.18
N TYR A 113 1.93 7.37 -5.65
CA TYR A 113 1.05 7.33 -6.80
C TYR A 113 -0.37 6.99 -6.38
N ASP A 114 -1.34 7.65 -7.02
CA ASP A 114 -2.74 7.26 -6.88
C ASP A 114 -3.10 6.05 -7.75
N ALA A 115 -4.36 5.62 -7.66
CA ALA A 115 -4.86 4.49 -8.43
C ALA A 115 -4.81 4.72 -9.96
N SER A 116 -4.80 5.97 -10.42
CA SER A 116 -4.68 6.36 -11.83
C SER A 116 -3.23 6.38 -12.32
N ASN A 117 -2.27 6.07 -11.45
CA ASN A 117 -0.82 6.19 -11.66
C ASN A 117 -0.34 7.65 -11.80
N GLU A 118 -1.10 8.62 -11.27
CA GLU A 118 -0.60 9.99 -11.15
C GLU A 118 0.29 10.13 -9.91
N VAL A 119 1.35 10.92 -10.03
CA VAL A 119 2.20 11.25 -8.86
C VAL A 119 1.47 12.25 -7.98
N VAL A 120 1.21 11.85 -6.73
CA VAL A 120 0.56 12.68 -5.70
C VAL A 120 1.59 13.33 -4.79
N GLY A 121 2.74 12.69 -4.58
CA GLY A 121 3.80 13.23 -3.73
C GLY A 121 5.18 12.73 -4.14
N LYS A 122 6.20 13.57 -3.90
CA LYS A 122 7.61 13.31 -4.21
C LYS A 122 8.49 13.66 -3.03
N HIS A 123 9.70 13.09 -2.98
CA HIS A 123 10.68 13.34 -1.92
C HIS A 123 10.10 13.11 -0.52
N LEU A 124 9.29 12.05 -0.40
CA LEU A 124 8.58 11.72 0.82
C LEU A 124 9.48 10.88 1.73
N ARG A 125 9.54 11.21 3.02
CA ARG A 125 10.12 10.34 4.05
C ARG A 125 9.15 9.22 4.43
N LYS A 126 7.85 9.51 4.37
CA LYS A 126 6.79 8.57 4.69
C LYS A 126 5.55 8.88 3.86
N ALA A 127 4.90 7.81 3.41
CA ALA A 127 3.62 7.89 2.72
C ALA A 127 2.77 6.70 3.13
N GLU A 128 1.54 6.95 3.55
CA GLU A 128 0.56 5.91 3.91
C GLU A 128 -0.81 6.23 3.31
N VAL A 129 -1.53 5.18 2.91
CA VAL A 129 -2.90 5.28 2.40
C VAL A 129 -3.79 4.39 3.26
N PHE A 130 -4.87 4.97 3.75
CA PHE A 130 -5.76 4.36 4.74
C PHE A 130 -7.01 3.77 4.09
N LYS A 131 -7.71 2.92 4.85
CA LYS A 131 -8.87 2.15 4.35
C LYS A 131 -10.03 3.00 3.84
N ASP A 132 -10.18 4.19 4.37
CA ASP A 132 -11.19 5.17 3.97
C ASP A 132 -10.73 6.07 2.80
N GLY A 133 -9.55 5.81 2.25
CA GLY A 133 -8.96 6.56 1.13
C GLY A 133 -8.23 7.82 1.55
N ARG A 134 -8.23 8.20 2.83
CA ARG A 134 -7.33 9.26 3.32
C ARG A 134 -5.89 8.82 3.13
N TYR A 135 -5.00 9.80 2.99
CA TYR A 135 -3.58 9.52 2.85
C TYR A 135 -2.75 10.54 3.62
N TYR A 136 -1.62 10.06 4.12
CA TYR A 136 -0.65 10.82 4.89
C TYR A 136 0.66 10.92 4.10
N MET A 137 1.26 12.11 4.11
CA MET A 137 2.58 12.35 3.52
C MET A 137 3.46 13.15 4.48
N SER A 138 4.68 12.67 4.72
CA SER A 138 5.79 13.44 5.28
C SER A 138 6.82 13.67 4.19
N VAL A 139 7.30 14.90 4.03
CA VAL A 139 8.37 15.28 3.10
C VAL A 139 9.69 15.47 3.83
N GLU A 140 10.80 15.38 3.12
CA GLU A 140 12.10 15.80 3.64
C GLU A 140 12.09 17.28 4.10
N PRO A 141 12.85 17.71 5.12
CA PRO A 141 12.83 19.10 5.61
C PRO A 141 13.15 20.16 4.55
N LYS A 142 13.95 19.80 3.53
CA LYS A 142 14.23 20.65 2.36
C LYS A 142 13.17 20.55 1.25
N GLY A 143 12.26 19.58 1.35
CA GLY A 143 11.11 19.45 0.48
C GLY A 143 10.07 20.54 0.77
N GLU A 144 9.09 20.64 -0.12
CA GLU A 144 7.96 21.55 0.07
C GLU A 144 7.08 21.07 1.24
N SER A 145 7.43 21.43 2.48
CA SER A 145 6.70 21.05 3.72
C SER A 145 5.21 21.40 3.68
N LYS A 146 4.82 22.39 2.87
CA LYS A 146 3.43 22.70 2.52
C LYS A 146 2.68 21.53 1.87
N ASN A 147 3.36 20.52 1.35
CA ASN A 147 2.75 19.33 0.74
C ASN A 147 2.66 18.17 1.73
N ALA A 148 3.21 18.31 2.95
CA ALA A 148 3.05 17.31 4.00
C ALA A 148 1.73 17.50 4.75
N GLY A 149 1.21 16.40 5.29
CA GLY A 149 0.02 16.39 6.09
C GLY A 149 -0.89 15.20 5.84
N LEU A 150 -2.10 15.30 6.39
CA LEU A 150 -3.20 14.39 6.17
C LEU A 150 -4.14 14.98 5.10
N PHE A 151 -4.54 14.15 4.15
CA PHE A 151 -5.39 14.53 3.04
C PHE A 151 -6.61 13.60 2.94
N THR A 152 -7.72 14.17 2.47
CA THR A 152 -8.91 13.45 2.06
C THR A 152 -8.66 12.65 0.77
N PRO A 153 -9.53 11.68 0.42
CA PRO A 153 -9.44 10.97 -0.87
C PRO A 153 -9.46 11.91 -2.10
N ASN A 154 -10.09 13.09 -1.96
CA ASN A 154 -10.22 14.10 -3.02
C ASN A 154 -9.02 15.06 -3.07
N LYS A 155 -7.89 14.70 -2.46
CA LYS A 155 -6.64 15.48 -2.41
C LYS A 155 -6.76 16.82 -1.66
N THR A 156 -7.85 17.05 -0.92
CA THR A 156 -8.00 18.21 -0.02
C THR A 156 -7.24 17.96 1.28
N LYS A 157 -6.44 18.93 1.73
CA LYS A 157 -5.70 18.82 3.00
C LYS A 157 -6.64 18.99 4.19
N VAL A 158 -6.54 18.08 5.16
CA VAL A 158 -7.24 18.10 6.45
C VAL A 158 -6.36 18.74 7.52
N PHE A 159 -5.09 18.33 7.57
CA PHE A 159 -4.17 18.73 8.62
C PHE A 159 -2.77 18.92 8.07
N SER A 160 -2.11 20.01 8.44
CA SER A 160 -0.72 20.28 8.04
C SER A 160 0.22 19.75 9.11
N CYS A 161 1.03 18.76 8.78
CA CYS A 161 2.14 18.31 9.61
C CYS A 161 3.20 17.65 8.75
N ASN A 162 4.44 17.64 9.25
CA ASN A 162 5.54 16.95 8.59
C ASN A 162 6.19 15.91 9.53
N ASP A 163 5.36 15.15 10.23
CA ASP A 163 5.78 14.18 11.24
C ASP A 163 5.88 12.75 10.71
N SER A 164 7.09 12.18 10.70
CA SER A 164 7.30 10.78 10.32
C SER A 164 6.60 9.76 11.23
N ASP A 165 6.21 10.13 12.45
CA ASP A 165 5.59 9.25 13.42
C ASP A 165 4.05 9.33 13.45
N PHE A 166 3.46 9.96 12.42
CA PHE A 166 2.01 10.02 12.22
C PHE A 166 1.33 8.66 12.33
N LYS A 167 0.20 8.61 13.06
CA LYS A 167 -0.64 7.42 13.24
C LYS A 167 -2.12 7.75 13.10
N LEU A 168 -2.80 7.12 12.15
CA LEU A 168 -4.26 7.16 12.05
C LEU A 168 -4.89 6.00 12.85
N LEU A 169 -5.85 6.34 13.71
CA LEU A 169 -6.65 5.38 14.47
C LEU A 169 -7.85 4.91 13.66
N LYS A 170 -8.41 3.74 14.02
CA LYS A 170 -9.51 3.11 13.25
C LYS A 170 -10.79 3.95 13.19
N ASN A 171 -11.07 4.74 14.23
CA ASN A 171 -12.21 5.65 14.28
C ASN A 171 -11.96 6.96 13.50
N GLY A 172 -10.73 7.22 13.08
CA GLY A 172 -10.34 8.31 12.21
C GLY A 172 -9.65 9.48 12.89
N TRP A 173 -9.59 9.47 14.23
CA TRP A 173 -8.68 10.27 15.03
C TRP A 173 -7.23 9.94 14.68
N PHE A 174 -6.31 10.85 14.93
CA PHE A 174 -4.90 10.62 14.62
C PHE A 174 -3.96 11.28 15.60
N ILE A 175 -2.74 10.77 15.63
CA ILE A 175 -1.65 11.28 16.47
C ILE A 175 -0.58 11.83 15.54
N SER A 176 -0.15 13.06 15.84
CA SER A 176 0.94 13.75 15.16
C SER A 176 1.66 14.62 16.19
N ASP A 177 2.98 14.63 16.17
CA ASP A 177 3.81 15.50 17.01
C ASP A 177 3.43 15.42 18.51
N GLY A 178 3.33 14.19 19.02
CA GLY A 178 2.99 13.92 20.43
C GLY A 178 1.57 14.34 20.86
N SER A 179 0.69 14.67 19.91
CA SER A 179 -0.65 15.17 20.20
C SER A 179 -1.72 14.37 19.45
N LEU A 180 -2.86 14.19 20.09
CA LEU A 180 -4.07 13.57 19.55
C LEU A 180 -4.97 14.65 18.94
N TYR A 181 -5.45 14.36 17.73
CA TYR A 181 -6.36 15.19 16.96
C TYR A 181 -7.60 14.35 16.59
N ASP A 182 -8.73 15.01 16.45
CA ASP A 182 -9.93 14.38 15.91
C ASP A 182 -9.82 14.11 14.40
N ASP A 183 -10.88 13.59 13.78
CA ASP A 183 -10.87 13.26 12.35
C ASP A 183 -10.95 14.46 11.41
N THR A 184 -11.17 15.67 11.94
CA THR A 184 -11.15 16.95 11.22
C THR A 184 -9.81 17.69 11.34
N GLY A 185 -8.94 17.23 12.24
CA GLY A 185 -7.64 17.83 12.51
C GLY A 185 -7.66 18.88 13.60
N THR A 186 -8.72 18.95 14.40
CA THR A 186 -8.76 19.78 15.60
C THR A 186 -7.97 19.12 16.72
N PHE A 187 -7.10 19.90 17.36
CA PHE A 187 -6.31 19.46 18.50
C PHE A 187 -7.23 19.05 19.66
N PHE A 188 -6.94 17.90 20.27
CA PHE A 188 -7.66 17.42 21.46
C PHE A 188 -6.79 17.46 22.70
N ILE A 189 -5.69 16.70 22.73
CA ILE A 189 -4.79 16.63 23.88
C ILE A 189 -3.39 16.20 23.45
N GLY A 190 -2.38 16.67 24.18
CA GLY A 190 -0.99 16.21 24.03
C GLY A 190 -0.21 16.32 25.33
N LYS A 191 -0.67 17.19 26.25
CA LYS A 191 -0.09 17.40 27.57
C LYS A 191 -1.18 17.46 28.63
N GLU A 192 -0.84 17.04 29.84
CA GLU A 192 -1.64 17.18 31.05
C GLU A 192 -0.73 17.78 32.14
N ASP A 193 -1.14 18.87 32.77
CA ASP A 193 -0.33 19.62 33.76
C ASP A 193 1.10 19.96 33.27
N GLY A 194 1.25 20.21 31.97
CA GLY A 194 2.54 20.52 31.33
C GLY A 194 3.40 19.30 31.00
N ILE A 195 2.99 18.09 31.38
CA ILE A 195 3.67 16.83 31.10
C ILE A 195 3.16 16.24 29.79
N GLU A 196 4.07 15.82 28.91
CA GLU A 196 3.72 15.15 27.66
C GLU A 196 3.12 13.77 27.90
N LEU A 197 1.97 13.54 27.28
CA LEU A 197 1.28 12.26 27.40
C LEU A 197 2.00 11.19 26.56
N PRO A 198 2.31 10.02 27.13
CA PRO A 198 2.93 8.95 26.37
C PRO A 198 2.02 8.49 25.24
N LEU A 199 2.62 8.08 24.11
CA LEU A 199 1.89 7.62 22.92
C LEU A 199 0.80 6.58 23.23
N VAL A 200 1.06 5.64 24.14
CA VAL A 200 0.09 4.60 24.52
C VAL A 200 -1.17 5.19 25.17
N TYR A 201 -1.04 6.27 25.94
CA TYR A 201 -2.17 6.97 26.54
C TYR A 201 -2.98 7.72 25.48
N LEU A 202 -2.31 8.43 24.56
CA LEU A 202 -2.98 9.11 23.44
C LEU A 202 -3.77 8.11 22.58
N ILE A 203 -3.20 6.93 22.32
CA ILE A 203 -3.88 5.85 21.59
C ILE A 203 -5.12 5.38 22.38
N PHE A 204 -4.98 5.16 23.68
CA PHE A 204 -6.08 4.69 24.53
C PHE A 204 -7.24 5.70 24.57
N ILE A 205 -6.94 6.99 24.82
CA ILE A 205 -7.92 8.07 24.79
C ILE A 205 -8.60 8.11 23.42
N GLY A 206 -7.82 8.13 22.34
CA GLY A 206 -8.34 8.18 20.98
C GLY A 206 -9.28 7.02 20.64
N PHE A 207 -9.06 5.81 21.17
CA PHE A 207 -9.97 4.68 20.95
C PHE A 207 -11.30 4.79 21.71
N LEU A 208 -11.31 5.45 22.87
CA LEU A 208 -12.53 5.67 23.65
C LEU A 208 -13.41 6.77 23.04
N MET A 209 -12.85 7.61 22.18
CA MET A 209 -13.59 8.73 21.60
C MET A 209 -14.50 8.31 20.44
N PRO A 210 -15.74 8.82 20.41
CA PRO A 210 -16.65 8.57 19.30
C PRO A 210 -16.14 9.25 18.03
N LYS A 211 -16.63 8.76 16.88
CA LYS A 211 -16.38 9.41 15.60
C LYS A 211 -17.23 10.68 15.54
N ILE A 212 -16.59 11.85 15.49
CA ILE A 212 -17.30 13.12 15.40
C ILE A 212 -17.72 13.29 13.94
N ARG A 213 -18.93 12.82 13.60
CA ARG A 213 -19.56 13.17 12.33
C ARG A 213 -20.23 14.53 12.50
N LEU A 214 -19.63 15.58 11.95
CA LEU A 214 -20.35 16.81 11.61
C LEU A 214 -21.10 16.60 10.29
#